data_AF-A0A7Y5L4Y9-F1
#
_entry.id   AF-A0A7Y5L4Y9-F1
#
_cell.length_a   1.000
_cell.length_b   1.000
_cell.length_c   1.000
_cell.angle_alpha   90.00
_cell.angle_beta   90.00
_cell.angle_gamma   90.00
#
_symmetry.space_group_name_H-M   'P 1'
#
loop_
_entity.id
_entity.type
_entity.pdbx_description
1 polymer ?
#
loop_
_entity_poly.entity_id
_entity_poly.type
_entity_poly.pdbx_seq_one_letter_code
_entity_poly.pdbx_strand_id
1 'polypeptide(L)'
;MNLSLQFNPELFRDPNRFCVYVHGLPEMPVAWVGFCRVADVLISPDAYASQAWRDTALTAPLISLTVTDVCETEGEAMRAALRLVRMYQPPINLRSGPVSSRSGRKVMCLETGVTYDTAAAAARANGLFESQLSVYLNRRSTGKIRGLTFKRV
;
A
#
# COMPACT_ATOMS: atom_id res chain seq x y z
N MET A 1 20.57 -11.83 15.93
CA MET A 1 19.13 -11.56 15.67
C MET A 1 18.48 -12.91 15.40
N ASN A 2 17.67 -13.41 16.35
CA ASN A 2 16.97 -14.69 16.18
C ASN A 2 15.60 -14.39 15.58
N LEU A 3 15.34 -14.90 14.38
CA LEU A 3 14.04 -14.77 13.72
C LEU A 3 13.22 -16.03 14.05
N SER A 4 12.18 -15.90 14.86
CA SER A 4 11.19 -16.96 15.07
C SER A 4 9.91 -16.57 14.34
N LEU A 5 9.58 -17.31 13.29
CA LEU A 5 8.40 -17.10 12.45
C LEU A 5 7.38 -18.19 12.76
N GLN A 6 6.21 -17.79 13.24
CA GLN A 6 5.04 -18.68 13.31
C GLN A 6 4.04 -18.21 12.25
N PHE A 7 3.70 -19.09 11.31
CA PHE A 7 2.71 -18.80 10.27
C PHE A 7 1.81 -20.01 10.05
N ASN A 8 0.58 -19.75 9.62
CA ASN A 8 -0.33 -20.79 9.18
C ASN A 8 0.05 -21.19 7.74
N PRO A 9 0.48 -22.44 7.47
CA PRO A 9 0.88 -22.86 6.12
C PRO A 9 -0.27 -22.77 5.11
N GLU A 10 -1.53 -22.85 5.58
CA GLU A 10 -2.72 -22.66 4.73
C GLU A 10 -2.77 -21.28 4.08
N LEU A 11 -2.13 -20.28 4.71
CA LEU A 11 -2.03 -18.93 4.15
C LEU A 11 -1.40 -18.96 2.76
N PHE A 12 -0.40 -19.80 2.53
CA PHE A 12 0.39 -19.84 1.30
C PHE A 12 -0.18 -20.77 0.21
N ARG A 13 -1.36 -21.37 0.43
CA ARG A 13 -2.02 -22.18 -0.61
C ARG A 13 -2.40 -21.38 -1.85
N ASP A 14 -2.69 -20.09 -1.68
CA ASP A 14 -2.97 -19.17 -2.79
C ASP A 14 -2.11 -17.89 -2.66
N PRO A 15 -0.87 -17.91 -3.19
CA PRO A 15 0.06 -16.79 -3.06
C PRO A 15 -0.38 -15.53 -3.81
N ASN A 16 -1.36 -15.65 -4.72
CA ASN A 16 -1.85 -14.52 -5.53
C ASN A 16 -2.94 -13.70 -4.81
N ARG A 17 -3.52 -14.23 -3.74
CA ARG A 17 -4.45 -13.48 -2.89
C ARG A 17 -3.76 -12.35 -2.16
N PHE A 18 -4.56 -11.44 -1.64
CA PHE A 18 -4.08 -10.34 -0.81
C PHE A 18 -4.27 -10.69 0.65
N CYS A 19 -3.40 -10.20 1.53
CA CYS A 19 -3.52 -10.37 2.96
C CYS A 19 -3.42 -9.04 3.69
N VAL A 20 -4.07 -8.96 4.84
CA VAL A 20 -3.88 -7.89 5.81
C VAL A 20 -3.01 -8.43 6.92
N TYR A 21 -2.00 -7.66 7.32
CA TYR A 21 -1.05 -8.10 8.34
C TYR A 21 -0.75 -6.98 9.33
N VAL A 22 -0.28 -7.39 10.50
CA VAL A 22 0.14 -6.53 11.60
C VAL A 22 1.59 -6.83 11.94
N HIS A 23 2.41 -5.79 12.07
CA HIS A 23 3.67 -5.88 12.81
C HIS A 23 3.46 -5.47 14.26
N GLY A 24 3.88 -6.33 15.18
CA GLY A 24 3.94 -6.05 16.61
C GLY A 24 5.38 -5.91 17.09
N LEU A 25 5.55 -5.05 18.08
CA LEU A 25 6.78 -4.88 18.86
C LEU A 25 6.49 -5.27 20.32
N PRO A 26 7.50 -5.59 21.14
CA PRO A 26 7.29 -6.03 22.53
C PRO A 26 6.39 -5.10 23.37
N GLU A 27 6.54 -3.79 23.22
CA GLU A 27 5.75 -2.78 23.94
C GLU A 27 4.59 -2.21 23.11
N MET A 28 4.47 -2.62 21.85
CA MET A 28 3.49 -2.07 20.89
C MET A 28 2.95 -3.21 20.02
N PRO A 29 1.97 -3.98 20.52
CA PRO A 29 1.47 -5.18 19.83
C PRO A 29 0.90 -4.90 18.43
N VAL A 30 0.42 -3.68 18.18
CA VAL A 30 0.00 -3.20 16.86
C VAL A 30 0.79 -1.95 16.53
N ALA A 31 2.01 -2.14 16.04
CA ALA A 31 2.91 -1.04 15.65
C ALA A 31 2.65 -0.58 14.21
N TRP A 32 2.32 -1.53 13.34
CA TRP A 32 2.01 -1.28 11.93
C TRP A 32 0.90 -2.21 11.46
N VAL A 33 0.01 -1.68 10.63
CA VAL A 33 -0.93 -2.44 9.82
C VAL A 33 -0.59 -2.21 8.35
N GLY A 34 -0.47 -3.29 7.61
CA GLY A 34 -0.20 -3.28 6.18
C GLY A 34 -1.09 -4.23 5.41
N PHE A 35 -0.96 -4.19 4.09
CA PHE A 35 -1.52 -5.20 3.20
C PHE A 35 -0.65 -5.37 1.96
N CYS A 36 -0.59 -6.60 1.46
CA CYS A 36 0.17 -6.95 0.27
C CYS A 36 -0.36 -8.27 -0.30
N ARG A 37 0.29 -8.83 -1.33
CA ARG A 37 0.02 -10.21 -1.73
C ARG A 37 0.53 -11.15 -0.66
N VAL A 38 -0.12 -12.29 -0.51
CA VAL A 38 0.31 -13.37 0.39
C VAL A 38 1.77 -13.75 0.11
N ALA A 39 2.16 -13.86 -1.16
CA ALA A 39 3.54 -14.15 -1.56
C ALA A 39 4.58 -13.16 -0.99
N ASP A 40 4.17 -11.91 -0.76
CA ASP A 40 5.04 -10.80 -0.40
C ASP A 40 5.02 -10.51 1.11
N VAL A 41 4.22 -11.23 1.90
CA VAL A 41 3.96 -10.84 3.30
C VAL A 41 5.22 -10.85 4.16
N LEU A 42 6.12 -11.81 3.95
CA LEU A 42 7.37 -11.89 4.71
C LEU A 42 8.33 -10.72 4.42
N ILE A 43 8.22 -10.10 3.25
CA ILE A 43 9.01 -8.91 2.88
C ILE A 43 8.24 -7.61 3.12
N SER A 44 6.93 -7.68 3.38
CA SER A 44 6.07 -6.55 3.81
C SER A 44 6.37 -5.25 3.06
N PRO A 45 6.21 -5.24 1.72
CA PRO A 45 6.82 -4.22 0.86
C PRO A 45 6.30 -2.79 1.14
N ASP A 46 5.07 -2.67 1.62
CA ASP A 46 4.43 -1.44 2.08
C ASP A 46 5.02 -0.92 3.39
N ALA A 47 5.29 -1.78 4.37
CA ALA A 47 5.99 -1.39 5.62
C ALA A 47 7.39 -0.86 5.33
N TYR A 48 8.19 -1.60 4.56
CA TYR A 48 9.57 -1.19 4.22
C TYR A 48 9.63 0.00 3.27
N ALA A 49 8.51 0.43 2.69
CA ALA A 49 8.41 1.71 2.00
C ALA A 49 8.42 2.90 2.96
N SER A 50 7.91 2.72 4.17
CA SER A 50 7.82 3.77 5.17
C SER A 50 9.17 3.99 5.85
N GLN A 51 9.66 5.24 5.80
CA GLN A 51 10.84 5.64 6.57
C GLN A 51 10.59 5.48 8.08
N ALA A 52 9.42 5.91 8.57
CA ALA A 52 9.09 5.81 10.00
C ALA A 52 9.04 4.35 10.48
N TRP A 53 8.57 3.43 9.63
CA TRP A 53 8.63 2.01 9.95
C TRP A 53 10.07 1.51 9.98
N ARG A 54 10.90 1.85 8.98
CA ARG A 54 12.32 1.43 8.93
C ARG A 54 13.10 1.91 10.16
N ASP A 55 12.92 3.18 10.54
CA ASP A 55 13.58 3.76 11.72
C ASP A 55 13.21 3.00 13.01
N THR A 56 11.95 2.58 13.12
CA THR A 56 11.47 1.82 14.28
C THR A 56 11.96 0.36 14.24
N ALA A 57 11.83 -0.31 13.09
CA ALA A 57 12.16 -1.72 12.93
C ALA A 57 13.65 -2.02 13.13
N LEU A 58 14.55 -1.13 12.72
CA LEU A 58 16.00 -1.30 12.88
C LEU A 58 16.46 -1.32 14.33
N THR A 59 15.67 -0.75 15.24
CA THR A 59 15.98 -0.69 16.69
C THR A 59 15.22 -1.73 17.49
N ALA A 60 14.26 -2.43 16.89
CA ALA A 60 13.46 -3.43 17.56
C ALA A 60 14.22 -4.75 17.74
N PRO A 61 14.26 -5.34 18.95
CA PRO A 61 14.93 -6.63 19.18
C PRO A 61 14.16 -7.81 18.56
N LEU A 62 12.85 -7.64 18.38
CA LEU A 62 11.94 -8.61 17.80
C LEU A 62 10.77 -7.88 17.14
N ILE A 63 10.36 -8.36 15.97
CA ILE A 63 9.15 -7.93 15.29
C ILE A 63 8.29 -9.18 15.10
N SER A 64 7.07 -9.17 15.61
CA SER A 64 6.07 -10.19 15.30
C SER A 64 5.33 -9.78 14.03
N LEU A 65 5.03 -10.76 13.16
CA LEU A 65 4.18 -10.58 11.99
C LEU A 65 2.96 -11.48 12.15
N THR A 66 1.78 -10.89 12.12
CA THR A 66 0.50 -11.63 12.19
C THR A 66 -0.35 -11.29 10.99
N VAL A 67 -0.74 -12.30 10.20
CA VAL A 67 -1.75 -12.12 9.16
C VAL A 67 -3.13 -12.23 9.79
N THR A 68 -3.94 -11.19 9.64
CA THR A 68 -5.25 -11.08 10.27
C THR A 68 -6.39 -11.46 9.32
N ASP A 69 -6.19 -11.27 8.01
CA ASP A 69 -7.22 -11.53 7.00
C ASP A 69 -6.59 -11.87 5.64
N VAL A 70 -7.32 -12.61 4.81
CA VAL A 70 -6.96 -12.94 3.43
C VAL A 70 -8.13 -12.59 2.53
N CYS A 71 -7.88 -11.72 1.55
CA CYS A 71 -8.88 -11.16 0.67
C CYS A 71 -8.67 -11.65 -0.77
N GLU A 72 -9.73 -11.58 -1.59
CA GLU A 72 -9.63 -11.92 -3.00
C GLU A 72 -8.99 -10.78 -3.79
N THR A 73 -9.30 -9.54 -3.41
CA THR A 73 -8.83 -8.35 -4.14
C THR A 73 -7.98 -7.42 -3.27
N GLU A 74 -7.10 -6.66 -3.92
CA GLU A 74 -6.31 -5.62 -3.27
C GLU A 74 -7.19 -4.58 -2.57
N GLY A 75 -8.30 -4.20 -3.20
CA GLY A 75 -9.22 -3.21 -2.66
C GLY A 75 -9.91 -3.67 -1.37
N GLU A 76 -10.21 -4.95 -1.23
CA GLU A 76 -10.73 -5.52 0.02
C GLU A 76 -9.69 -5.48 1.13
N ALA A 77 -8.47 -5.94 0.83
CA ALA A 77 -7.37 -5.94 1.80
C ALA A 77 -7.06 -4.51 2.26
N MET A 78 -7.02 -3.54 1.34
CA MET A 78 -6.85 -2.12 1.68
C MET A 78 -7.95 -1.62 2.61
N ARG A 79 -9.22 -1.91 2.32
CA ARG A 79 -10.34 -1.49 3.18
C ARG A 79 -10.25 -2.14 4.55
N ALA A 80 -9.88 -3.41 4.62
CA ALA A 80 -9.69 -4.13 5.87
C ALA A 80 -8.52 -3.57 6.70
N ALA A 81 -7.37 -3.32 6.08
CA ALA A 81 -6.23 -2.66 6.72
C ALA A 81 -6.60 -1.27 7.26
N LEU A 82 -7.31 -0.45 6.48
CA LEU A 82 -7.76 0.87 6.92
C LEU A 82 -8.73 0.81 8.11
N ARG A 83 -9.55 -0.25 8.23
CA ARG A 83 -10.38 -0.46 9.42
C ARG A 83 -9.53 -0.72 10.66
N LEU A 84 -8.51 -1.57 10.55
CA LEU A 84 -7.60 -1.84 11.67
C LEU A 84 -6.79 -0.61 12.05
N VAL A 85 -6.29 0.17 11.08
CA VAL A 85 -5.60 1.44 11.36
C VAL A 85 -6.52 2.41 12.11
N ARG A 86 -7.78 2.51 11.70
CA ARG A 86 -8.76 3.38 12.41
C ARG A 86 -9.04 2.89 13.83
N MET A 87 -9.12 1.57 14.01
CA MET A 87 -9.44 0.94 15.29
C MET A 87 -8.29 1.05 16.28
N TYR A 88 -7.08 0.71 15.86
CA TYR A 88 -5.91 0.59 16.74
C TYR A 88 -5.03 1.84 16.76
N GLN A 89 -5.23 2.77 15.82
CA GLN A 89 -4.44 4.00 15.68
C GLN A 89 -2.92 3.75 15.78
N PRO A 90 -2.34 2.80 15.00
CA PRO A 90 -0.93 2.44 15.16
C PRO A 90 -0.03 3.65 14.89
N PRO A 91 0.85 4.04 15.82
CA PRO A 91 1.55 5.32 15.75
C PRO A 91 2.46 5.44 14.52
N ILE A 92 3.00 4.33 14.03
CA ILE A 92 3.84 4.32 12.83
C ILE A 92 3.01 4.59 11.57
N ASN A 93 1.83 3.98 11.43
CA ASN A 93 0.92 4.29 10.33
C ASN A 93 0.51 5.78 10.36
N LEU A 94 0.22 6.32 11.54
CA LEU A 94 -0.19 7.72 11.68
C LEU A 94 0.93 8.71 11.28
N ARG A 95 2.19 8.38 11.55
CA ARG A 95 3.35 9.18 11.13
C ARG A 95 3.68 9.05 9.64
N SER A 96 3.35 7.90 9.03
CA SER A 96 3.72 7.58 7.65
C SER A 96 2.71 8.08 6.60
N GLY A 97 1.51 8.50 7.03
CA GLY A 97 0.38 8.73 6.13
C GLY A 97 -0.40 7.45 5.81
N PRO A 98 -1.46 7.53 4.98
CA PRO A 98 -2.35 6.41 4.75
C PRO A 98 -1.60 5.19 4.21
N VAL A 99 -2.01 3.99 4.66
CA VAL A 99 -1.57 2.70 4.11
C VAL A 99 -1.94 2.71 2.63
N SER A 100 -0.97 3.02 1.78
CA SER A 100 -1.17 3.07 0.35
C SER A 100 -0.73 1.74 -0.22
N SER A 101 -1.58 1.15 -1.06
CA SER A 101 -1.09 0.19 -2.02
C SER A 101 0.01 0.90 -2.81
N ARG A 102 1.24 0.37 -2.82
CA ARG A 102 2.30 0.83 -3.74
C ARG A 102 1.85 0.85 -5.21
N SER A 103 0.75 0.17 -5.54
CA SER A 103 -0.12 0.51 -6.66
C SER A 103 -0.71 1.91 -6.45
N GLY A 104 0.10 2.96 -6.68
CA GLY A 104 -0.48 4.14 -7.29
C GLY A 104 -1.17 3.62 -8.54
N ARG A 105 -2.51 3.64 -8.59
CA ARG A 105 -3.22 3.05 -9.73
C ARG A 105 -2.59 3.62 -11.00
N LYS A 106 -2.07 2.72 -11.84
CA LYS A 106 -1.29 3.11 -13.00
C LYS A 106 -2.14 4.06 -13.83
N VAL A 107 -1.50 5.02 -14.46
CA VAL A 107 -2.20 6.03 -15.25
C VAL A 107 -1.73 5.89 -16.68
N MET A 108 -2.65 5.67 -17.60
CA MET A 108 -2.34 5.62 -19.02
C MET A 108 -2.81 6.91 -19.70
N CYS A 109 -1.91 7.52 -20.47
CA CYS A 109 -2.26 8.57 -21.42
C CYS A 109 -2.84 7.92 -22.67
N LEU A 110 -4.06 8.28 -23.07
CA LEU A 110 -4.74 7.63 -24.19
C LEU A 110 -4.16 8.04 -25.54
N GLU A 111 -3.66 9.28 -25.64
CA GLU A 111 -3.08 9.80 -26.87
C GLU A 111 -1.71 9.18 -27.17
N THR A 112 -0.89 8.92 -26.16
CA THR A 112 0.47 8.38 -26.34
C THR A 112 0.56 6.87 -26.09
N GLY A 113 -0.45 6.27 -25.45
CA GLY A 113 -0.43 4.88 -25.00
C GLY A 113 0.52 4.61 -23.83
N VAL A 114 1.25 5.61 -23.34
CA VAL A 114 2.23 5.44 -22.25
C VAL A 114 1.50 5.23 -20.93
N THR A 115 1.91 4.17 -20.20
CA THR A 115 1.43 3.88 -18.85
C THR A 115 2.49 4.28 -17.82
N TYR A 116 2.08 5.04 -16.83
CA TYR A 116 2.89 5.52 -15.73
C TYR A 116 2.51 4.82 -14.43
N ASP A 117 3.48 4.57 -13.56
CA ASP A 117 3.24 3.89 -12.29
C ASP A 117 2.44 4.71 -11.27
N THR A 118 2.36 6.03 -11.45
CA THR A 118 1.59 6.91 -10.56
C THR A 118 1.01 8.10 -11.32
N ALA A 119 -0.03 8.73 -10.76
CA ALA A 119 -0.53 10.02 -11.23
C ALA A 119 0.56 11.11 -11.14
N ALA A 120 1.40 11.11 -10.11
CA ALA A 120 2.51 12.05 -9.99
C ALA A 120 3.53 11.90 -11.12
N ALA A 121 3.88 10.67 -11.50
CA ALA A 121 4.77 10.39 -12.63
C ALA A 121 4.15 10.84 -13.96
N ALA A 122 2.87 10.51 -14.19
CA ALA A 122 2.14 10.97 -15.38
C ALA A 122 2.07 12.50 -15.45
N ALA A 123 1.79 13.17 -14.33
CA ALA A 123 1.68 14.63 -14.29
C ALA A 123 3.02 15.29 -14.66
N ARG A 124 4.12 14.87 -14.03
CA ARG A 124 5.47 15.40 -14.32
C ARG A 124 5.88 15.19 -15.78
N ALA A 125 5.66 14.00 -16.33
CA ALA A 125 6.00 13.68 -17.71
C ALA A 125 5.23 14.52 -18.74
N ASN A 126 4.05 15.01 -18.39
CA ASN A 126 3.17 15.77 -19.28
C ASN A 126 3.07 17.26 -18.88
N GLY A 127 3.95 17.74 -18.00
CA GLY A 127 4.00 19.14 -17.57
C GLY A 127 2.76 19.62 -16.79
N LEU A 128 2.07 18.69 -16.12
CA LEU A 128 0.88 18.96 -15.30
C LEU A 128 1.23 19.02 -13.82
N PHE A 129 0.41 19.75 -13.04
CA PHE A 129 0.47 19.63 -11.59
C PHE A 129 -0.20 18.32 -11.14
N GLU A 130 0.40 17.66 -10.14
CA GLU A 130 -0.14 16.40 -9.59
C GLU A 130 -1.57 16.57 -9.08
N SER A 131 -1.86 17.69 -8.41
CA SER A 131 -3.21 18.02 -7.93
C SER A 131 -4.23 18.11 -9.05
N GLN A 132 -3.86 18.70 -10.20
CA GLN A 132 -4.73 18.79 -11.37
C GLN A 132 -5.04 17.42 -11.94
N LEU A 133 -4.02 16.56 -12.11
CA LEU A 133 -4.22 15.22 -12.66
C LEU A 133 -4.99 14.32 -11.67
N SER A 134 -4.74 14.45 -10.37
CA SER A 134 -5.49 13.72 -9.34
C SER A 134 -6.97 14.10 -9.33
N VAL A 135 -7.30 15.40 -9.38
CA VAL A 135 -8.69 15.88 -9.50
C VAL A 135 -9.33 15.37 -10.79
N TYR A 136 -8.61 15.43 -11.91
CA TYR A 136 -9.08 14.93 -13.20
C TYR A 136 -9.42 13.43 -13.15
N LEU A 137 -8.53 12.60 -12.58
CA LEU A 137 -8.71 11.14 -12.48
C LEU A 137 -9.77 10.72 -11.45
N ASN A 138 -10.08 11.57 -10.47
CA ASN A 138 -11.05 11.28 -9.42
C ASN A 138 -12.45 11.80 -9.75
N ARG A 139 -12.56 12.84 -10.58
CA ARG A 139 -13.83 13.23 -11.18
C ARG A 139 -14.15 12.24 -12.30
N ARG A 140 -15.41 11.84 -12.48
CA ARG A 140 -15.87 11.11 -13.69
C ARG A 140 -15.86 12.04 -14.91
N SER A 141 -14.73 12.71 -15.12
CA SER A 141 -14.52 13.70 -16.16
C SER A 141 -14.21 12.97 -17.46
N THR A 142 -15.07 13.17 -18.46
CA THR A 142 -14.81 12.77 -19.86
C THR A 142 -14.01 13.82 -20.62
N GLY A 143 -13.60 14.91 -19.96
CA GLY A 143 -12.87 16.02 -20.58
C GLY A 143 -11.40 15.71 -20.86
N LYS A 144 -10.69 16.69 -21.44
CA LYS A 144 -9.24 16.66 -21.66
C LYS A 144 -8.54 17.63 -20.71
N ILE A 145 -7.33 17.30 -20.27
CA ILE A 145 -6.42 18.21 -19.58
C ILE A 145 -5.25 18.54 -20.50
N ARG A 146 -5.15 19.81 -20.91
CA ARG A 146 -4.18 20.26 -21.94
C ARG A 146 -4.21 19.42 -23.23
N GLY A 147 -5.41 19.03 -23.68
CA GLY A 147 -5.59 18.22 -24.89
C GLY A 147 -5.36 16.71 -24.70
N LEU A 148 -4.93 16.27 -23.52
CA LEU A 148 -4.68 14.87 -23.19
C LEU A 148 -5.80 14.26 -22.35
N THR A 149 -6.01 12.95 -22.50
CA THR A 149 -6.94 12.14 -21.74
C THR A 149 -6.16 11.08 -20.96
N PHE A 150 -6.45 10.96 -19.68
CA PHE A 150 -5.83 9.98 -18.80
C PHE A 150 -6.87 9.05 -18.20
N LYS A 151 -6.54 7.77 -18.05
CA LYS A 151 -7.35 6.84 -17.27
C LYS A 151 -6.50 6.04 -16.29
N ARG A 152 -7.12 5.63 -15.20
CA ARG A 152 -6.52 4.64 -14.30
C ARG A 152 -6.61 3.26 -14.98
N VAL A 153 -5.52 2.49 -14.93
CA VAL A 153 -5.41 1.12 -15.44
C VAL A 153 -4.98 0.17 -14.33
#